data_AF-A0A438J9I2-F1
#
_entry.id   AF-A0A438J9I2-F1
#
_cell.length_a   1.000
_cell.length_b   1.000
_cell.length_c   1.000
_cell.angle_alpha   90.00
_cell.angle_beta   90.00
_cell.angle_gamma   90.00
#
_symmetry.space_group_name_H-M   'P 1'
#
loop_
_entity.id
_entity.type
_entity.pdbx_description
1 polymer ?
#
loop_
_entity_poly.entity_id
_entity_poly.type
_entity_poly.pdbx_seq_one_letter_code
_entity_poly.pdbx_strand_id
1 'polypeptide(L)' 'MVETSQDWSEKLHFSLWAYRTSFRTSTGATPYSLVYGMEVVLPVEMEMGSLRVALEQ' A
#
# COMPACT_ATOMS: atom_id res chain seq x y z
N MET A 1 -15.01 4.95 -19.19
CA MET A 1 -13.58 5.24 -18.99
C MET A 1 -12.90 3.89 -18.99
N VAL A 2 -12.14 3.56 -20.05
CA VAL A 2 -11.49 2.24 -20.13
C VAL A 2 -10.28 2.30 -19.21
N GLU A 3 -10.25 1.45 -18.18
CA GLU A 3 -9.07 1.33 -17.33
C GLU A 3 -7.97 0.72 -18.18
N THR A 4 -6.85 1.42 -18.33
CA THR A 4 -5.72 0.93 -19.10
C THR A 4 -4.91 -0.04 -18.23
N SER A 5 -4.10 -0.90 -18.83
CA SER A 5 -3.24 -1.82 -18.07
C SER A 5 -2.29 -1.10 -17.10
N GLN A 6 -1.98 0.17 -17.37
CA GLN A 6 -1.15 1.02 -16.52
C GLN A 6 -1.88 1.43 -15.23
N ASP A 7 -3.17 1.77 -15.31
CA ASP A 7 -4.00 2.09 -14.14
C ASP A 7 -4.09 0.93 -13.14
N TRP A 8 -4.15 -0.31 -13.67
CA TRP A 8 -4.18 -1.52 -12.84
C TRP A 8 -2.88 -1.75 -12.08
N SER A 9 -1.73 -1.45 -12.69
CA SER A 9 -0.44 -1.61 -12.02
C SER A 9 -0.30 -0.67 -10.83
N GLU A 10 -0.74 0.58 -10.96
CA GLU A 10 -0.72 1.56 -9.87
C GLU A 10 -1.71 1.17 -8.77
N LYS A 11 -2.95 0.84 -9.13
CA LYS A 11 -3.97 0.38 -8.16
C LYS A 11 -3.55 -0.89 -7.42
N LEU A 12 -2.87 -1.82 -8.09
CA LEU A 12 -2.35 -3.04 -7.48
C LEU A 12 -1.32 -2.71 -6.40
N HIS A 13 -0.42 -1.76 -6.67
CA HIS A 13 0.59 -1.34 -5.71
C HIS A 13 -0.05 -0.79 -4.43
N PHE A 14 -1.02 0.12 -4.57
CA PHE A 14 -1.78 0.66 -3.42
C PHE A 14 -2.58 -0.42 -2.68
N SER A 15 -3.23 -1.32 -3.41
CA SER A 15 -4.03 -2.41 -2.82
C SER A 15 -3.17 -3.37 -2.01
N LEU A 16 -2.01 -3.76 -2.54
CA LEU A 16 -1.04 -4.61 -1.84
C LEU A 16 -0.50 -3.90 -0.60
N TRP A 17 -0.26 -2.59 -0.68
CA TRP A 17 0.21 -1.84 0.47
C TRP A 17 -0.82 -1.80 1.59
N ALA A 18 -2.05 -1.40 1.26
CA ALA A 18 -3.15 -1.38 2.22
C ALA A 18 -3.35 -2.76 2.86
N TYR A 19 -3.25 -3.85 2.09
CA TYR A 19 -3.34 -5.20 2.64
C TYR A 19 -2.22 -5.49 3.65
N ARG A 20 -0.97 -5.12 3.34
CA ARG A 20 0.18 -5.40 4.20
C ARG A 20 0.17 -4.60 5.50
N THR A 21 -0.34 -3.38 5.47
CA THR A 21 -0.34 -2.47 6.63
C THR A 21 -1.62 -2.50 7.44
N SER A 22 -2.71 -3.05 6.90
CA SER A 22 -3.98 -3.13 7.62
C SER A 22 -3.93 -4.18 8.73
N PHE A 23 -4.44 -3.81 9.90
CA PHE A 23 -4.49 -4.68 11.07
C PHE A 23 -5.44 -5.86 10.84
N ARG A 24 -4.94 -7.08 11.06
CA ARG A 24 -5.75 -8.29 11.00
C ARG A 24 -6.19 -8.70 12.40
N THR A 25 -7.49 -8.62 12.67
CA THR A 25 -8.08 -9.07 13.94
C THR A 25 -7.87 -10.56 14.21
N SER A 26 -7.78 -11.38 13.17
CA SER A 26 -7.53 -12.83 13.27
C SER A 26 -6.14 -13.17 13.82
N THR A 27 -5.13 -12.34 13.53
CA THR A 27 -3.74 -12.55 13.96
C THR A 27 -3.29 -11.55 15.03
N GLY A 28 -4.10 -10.53 15.32
CA GLY A 28 -3.76 -9.47 16.26
C GLY A 28 -2.58 -8.59 15.82
N ALA A 29 -2.25 -8.60 14.52
CA ALA A 29 -1.06 -7.95 13.98
C ALA A 29 -1.28 -7.57 12.50
N THR A 30 -0.42 -6.72 11.95
CA THR A 30 -0.41 -6.45 10.50
C THR A 30 0.33 -7.58 9.77
N PRO A 31 -0.03 -7.93 8.52
CA PRO A 31 0.75 -8.88 7.74
C PRO A 31 2.23 -8.48 7.60
N TYR A 32 2.52 -7.18 7.56
CA TYR A 32 3.88 -6.66 7.54
C TYR A 32 4.66 -7.03 8.80
N SER A 33 4.10 -6.80 9.99
CA SER A 33 4.82 -7.10 11.24
C SER A 33 5.01 -8.59 11.49
N LEU A 34 4.15 -9.44 10.93
CA LEU A 34 4.37 -10.90 10.95
C LEU A 34 5.54 -11.34 10.07
N VAL A 35 5.79 -10.68 8.94
CA VAL A 35 6.87 -11.04 8.01
C VAL A 35 8.22 -10.48 8.46
N TYR A 36 8.23 -9.24 8.94
CA TYR A 36 9.48 -8.52 9.24
C TYR A 36 9.78 -8.37 10.73
N GLY A 37 8.82 -8.69 11.62
CA GLY A 37 8.99 -8.60 13.06
C GLY A 37 8.97 -7.16 13.63
N MET A 38 8.50 -6.18 12.86
CA MET A 38 8.46 -4.76 13.24
C MET A 38 7.17 -4.10 12.74
N GLU A 39 6.63 -3.11 13.42
CA GLU A 39 5.49 -2.36 12.88
C GLU A 39 5.88 -1.54 11.64
N VAL A 40 4.92 -1.30 10.74
CA VAL A 40 5.24 -0.56 9.51
C VAL A 40 5.61 0.88 9.85
N VAL A 41 6.79 1.30 9.42
CA VAL A 41 7.18 2.71 9.38
C VAL A 41 7.05 3.11 7.92
N LEU A 42 6.10 4.00 7.60
CA LEU A 42 5.85 4.42 6.22
C LEU A 42 7.15 4.93 5.59
N PRO A 43 7.68 4.28 4.54
CA PRO A 43 8.84 4.79 3.85
C PRO A 43 8.45 6.00 3.00
N VAL A 44 9.34 7.00 2.94
CA VAL A 44 9.17 8.24 2.18
C VAL A 44 8.79 8.00 0.71
N GLU A 45 9.22 6.87 0.14
CA GLU A 45 8.93 6.50 -1.25
C GLU A 45 7.43 6.25 -1.48
N MET A 46 6.71 5.76 -0.47
CA MET A 46 5.26 5.55 -0.54
C MET A 46 4.45 6.82 -0.31
N GLU A 47 4.92 7.72 0.54
CA GLU A 47 4.38 9.08 0.59
C GLU A 47 4.60 9.78 -0.75
N MET A 48 5.79 9.74 -1.33
CA MET A 48 6.06 10.36 -2.64
C MET A 48 5.23 9.76 -3.77
N GLY A 49 5.03 8.43 -3.79
CA GLY A 49 4.14 7.77 -4.75
C GLY A 49 2.68 8.21 -4.59
N SER A 50 2.20 8.28 -3.35
CA SER A 50 0.84 8.77 -3.03
C SER A 50 0.66 10.25 -3.37
N LEU A 51 1.66 11.08 -3.07
CA LEU A 51 1.66 12.52 -3.32
C LEU A 51 1.72 12.82 -4.82
N ARG A 52 2.52 12.09 -5.61
CA ARG A 52 2.53 12.20 -7.07
C ARG A 52 1.16 11.90 -7.65
N VAL A 53 0.57 10.76 -7.26
CA VAL A 53 -0.78 10.39 -7.72
C VAL A 53 -1.80 11.43 -7.29
N ALA A 54 -1.70 12.00 -6.08
CA ALA A 54 -2.60 13.07 -5.64
C ALA A 54 -2.39 14.42 -6.37
N LEU A 55 -1.19 14.69 -6.89
CA LEU A 55 -0.90 15.91 -7.65
C LEU A 55 -1.32 15.82 -9.12
N GLU A 56 -1.47 14.61 -9.66
CA GLU A 56 -1.85 14.36 -11.06
C GLU A 56 -3.37 14.17 -11.27
N GLN A 57 -4.19 14.45 -10.25
CA GLN A 57 -5.66 14.35 -10.27
C GLN A 57 -6.37 15.67 -10.58
#